data_AF-A0A832YCG5-F1
#
_entry.id   AF-A0A832YCG5-F1
#
_cell.length_a   1.000
_cell.length_b   1.000
_cell.length_c   1.000
_cell.angle_alpha   90.00
_cell.angle_beta   90.00
_cell.angle_gamma   90.00
#
_symmetry.space_group_name_H-M   'P 1'
#
loop_
_entity.id
_entity.type
_entity.pdbx_description
1 polymer ?
#
loop_
_entity_poly.entity_id
_entity_poly.type
_entity_poly.pdbx_seq_one_letter_code
_entity_poly.pdbx_strand_id
1 'polypeptide(L)'
;MKSISKSRKQAIFALLIVPLLSSLPALAEPPPGTPEVTNTYCGTWNNGTGICDDYNVAHDLTQSSEWVRSNYQFEMHNTTSITMTLEWEMHEFNRS
;
A
#
# COMPACT_ATOMS: atom_id res chain seq x y z
N MET A 1 11.04 17.10 -43.68
CA MET A 1 12.30 17.39 -42.94
C MET A 1 12.08 18.56 -41.99
N LYS A 2 11.56 18.33 -40.76
CA LYS A 2 11.55 19.31 -39.65
C LYS A 2 10.76 18.72 -38.47
N SER A 3 11.47 18.12 -37.52
CA SER A 3 11.06 18.15 -36.10
C SER A 3 12.11 17.56 -35.13
N ILE A 4 13.38 17.41 -35.54
CA ILE A 4 14.42 16.83 -34.66
C ILE A 4 14.71 17.73 -33.44
N SER A 5 14.47 19.05 -33.55
CA SER A 5 14.71 20.02 -32.47
C SER A 5 13.68 19.92 -31.32
N LYS A 6 12.40 19.66 -31.63
CA LYS A 6 11.32 19.58 -30.63
C LYS A 6 11.42 18.29 -29.79
N SER A 7 11.81 17.19 -30.44
CA SER A 7 12.04 15.88 -29.82
C SER A 7 13.18 15.89 -28.80
N ARG A 8 14.30 16.57 -29.08
CA ARG A 8 15.44 16.64 -28.15
C ARG A 8 15.11 17.36 -26.85
N LYS A 9 14.34 18.47 -26.91
CA LYS A 9 13.91 19.20 -25.71
C LYS A 9 12.89 18.40 -24.88
N GLN A 10 11.97 17.70 -25.54
CA GLN A 10 11.03 16.80 -24.87
C GLN A 10 11.73 15.58 -24.25
N ALA A 11 12.72 15.01 -24.92
CA ALA A 11 13.52 13.91 -24.40
C ALA A 11 14.33 14.33 -23.17
N ILE A 12 14.92 15.53 -23.17
CA ILE A 12 15.64 16.06 -22.00
C ILE A 12 14.68 16.32 -20.83
N PHE A 13 13.50 16.87 -21.09
CA PHE A 13 12.49 17.10 -20.06
C PHE A 13 12.01 15.78 -19.44
N ALA A 14 11.77 14.76 -20.28
CA ALA A 14 11.46 13.41 -19.82
C ALA A 14 12.60 12.79 -19.00
N LEU A 15 13.87 12.98 -19.42
CA LEU A 15 15.03 12.43 -18.73
C LEU A 15 15.25 13.05 -17.33
N LEU A 16 14.79 14.28 -17.11
CA LEU A 16 14.91 14.97 -15.81
C LEU A 16 13.72 14.70 -14.88
N ILE A 17 12.53 14.46 -15.43
CA ILE A 17 11.32 14.20 -14.63
C ILE A 17 11.26 12.74 -14.15
N VAL A 18 11.67 11.78 -14.98
CA VAL A 18 11.64 10.34 -14.62
C VAL A 18 12.43 9.99 -13.35
N PRO A 19 13.68 10.49 -13.11
CA PRO A 19 14.39 10.24 -11.86
C PRO A 19 13.79 10.99 -10.66
N LEU A 20 13.02 12.06 -10.90
CA LEU A 20 12.37 12.83 -9.82
C LEU A 20 11.10 12.14 -9.30
N LEU A 21 10.39 11.40 -10.14
CA LEU A 21 9.22 10.61 -9.71
C LEU A 21 9.61 9.30 -9.01
N SER A 22 10.79 8.76 -9.29
CA SER A 22 11.28 7.50 -8.70
C SER A 22 12.03 7.70 -7.39
N SER A 23 12.28 8.94 -6.97
CA SER A 23 12.95 9.28 -5.72
C SER A 23 12.00 9.68 -4.60
N LEU A 24 10.68 9.50 -4.75
CA LEU A 24 9.76 9.61 -3.62
C LEU A 24 10.15 8.52 -2.61
N PRO A 25 10.71 8.85 -1.44
CA PRO A 25 10.90 7.85 -0.42
C PRO A 25 9.50 7.37 -0.04
N ALA A 26 9.20 6.10 -0.26
CA ALA A 26 8.26 5.43 0.62
C ALA A 26 8.92 5.54 1.99
N LEU A 27 8.42 6.47 2.82
CA LEU A 27 8.87 6.53 4.20
C LEU A 27 8.59 5.14 4.77
N ALA A 28 9.63 4.49 5.28
CA ALA A 28 9.44 3.28 6.04
C ALA A 28 8.44 3.62 7.16
N GLU A 29 7.46 2.74 7.33
CA GLU A 29 6.45 2.88 8.36
C GLU A 29 7.13 3.11 9.71
N PRO A 30 6.68 4.10 10.51
CA PRO A 30 7.45 4.52 11.66
C PRO A 30 7.38 3.43 12.76
N PRO A 31 8.36 3.37 13.68
CA PRO A 31 8.42 2.30 14.68
C PRO A 31 7.13 2.24 15.53
N PRO A 32 6.77 1.07 16.07
CA PRO A 32 5.60 0.93 16.94
C PRO A 32 5.58 1.99 18.06
N GLY A 33 4.40 2.52 18.37
CA GLY A 33 4.21 3.60 19.35
C GLY A 33 4.41 5.01 18.80
N THR A 34 4.67 5.16 17.49
CA THR A 34 4.68 6.48 16.81
C THR A 34 3.51 6.56 15.83
N PRO A 35 2.84 7.73 15.72
CA PRO A 35 1.68 7.86 14.85
C PRO A 35 2.10 7.80 13.37
N GLU A 36 1.60 6.79 12.65
CA GLU A 36 1.76 6.68 11.19
C GLU A 36 0.98 7.79 10.45
N VAL A 37 -0.24 8.09 10.93
CA VAL A 37 -1.09 9.14 10.38
C VAL A 37 -1.56 10.05 11.51
N THR A 38 -1.16 11.32 11.48
CA THR A 38 -1.71 12.34 12.36
C THR A 38 -3.12 12.71 11.88
N ASN A 39 -4.15 12.10 12.49
CA ASN A 39 -5.55 12.46 12.23
C ASN A 39 -6.24 12.89 13.53
N THR A 40 -7.01 13.97 13.48
CA THR A 40 -7.86 14.47 14.59
C THR A 40 -8.76 13.37 15.16
N TYR A 41 -9.20 12.41 14.33
CA TYR A 41 -9.94 11.25 14.80
C TYR A 41 -9.13 10.41 15.80
N CYS A 42 -7.88 10.08 15.49
CA CYS A 42 -7.01 9.27 16.37
C CYS A 42 -6.62 10.02 17.65
N GLY A 43 -6.60 11.35 17.61
CA GLY A 43 -6.30 12.18 18.78
C GLY A 43 -7.46 12.36 19.76
N THR A 44 -8.69 12.14 19.30
CA THR A 44 -9.91 12.30 20.13
C THR A 44 -10.54 10.96 20.51
N TRP A 45 -10.11 9.86 19.90
CA TRP A 45 -10.64 8.52 20.14
C TRP A 45 -9.94 7.82 21.32
N ASN A 46 -10.76 7.49 22.34
CA ASN A 46 -10.61 6.54 23.46
C ASN A 46 -9.30 6.40 24.26
N ASN A 47 -8.18 7.01 23.87
CA ASN A 47 -6.92 7.08 24.64
C ASN A 47 -6.06 8.33 24.30
N GLY A 48 -6.45 9.14 23.30
CA GLY A 48 -5.83 10.46 23.04
C GLY A 48 -4.38 10.42 22.57
N THR A 49 -3.83 9.24 22.24
CA THR A 49 -2.44 9.05 21.83
C THR A 49 -2.18 9.53 20.39
N GLY A 50 -3.23 9.78 19.60
CA GLY A 50 -3.09 10.18 18.21
C GLY A 50 -2.80 9.01 17.26
N ILE A 51 -2.86 7.77 17.75
CA ILE A 51 -2.57 6.55 16.98
C ILE A 51 -3.87 5.75 16.80
N CYS A 52 -4.29 5.54 15.55
CA CYS A 52 -5.50 4.78 15.23
C CYS A 52 -5.24 3.28 15.05
N ASP A 53 -4.05 2.94 14.60
CA ASP A 53 -3.62 1.58 14.32
C ASP A 53 -2.14 1.50 14.67
N ASP A 54 -1.77 0.58 15.55
CA ASP A 54 -0.40 0.35 15.97
C ASP A 54 -0.21 -1.15 16.06
N TYR A 55 0.95 -1.63 15.61
CA TYR A 55 1.24 -3.05 15.64
C TYR A 55 1.16 -3.55 17.08
N ASN A 56 0.25 -4.49 17.31
CA ASN A 56 0.11 -5.16 18.59
C ASN A 56 0.08 -6.66 18.38
N VAL A 57 1.14 -7.34 18.81
CA VAL A 57 1.24 -8.81 18.74
C VAL A 57 0.10 -9.52 19.47
N ALA A 58 -0.54 -8.90 20.47
CA ALA A 58 -1.70 -9.48 21.13
C ALA A 58 -2.97 -9.49 20.24
N HIS A 59 -3.01 -8.67 19.19
CA HIS A 59 -4.09 -8.67 18.20
C HIS A 59 -3.83 -9.64 17.05
N ASP A 60 -2.62 -10.21 16.98
CA ASP A 60 -2.30 -11.25 16.02
C ASP A 60 -2.91 -12.59 16.47
N LEU A 61 -4.02 -12.95 15.84
CA LEU A 61 -4.71 -14.22 16.05
C LEU A 61 -4.33 -15.28 15.00
N THR A 62 -3.31 -15.01 14.18
CA THR A 62 -2.89 -15.94 13.14
C THR A 62 -2.11 -17.11 13.74
N GLN A 63 -2.37 -18.31 13.25
CA GLN A 63 -1.73 -19.54 13.75
C GLN A 63 -0.39 -19.85 13.07
N SER A 64 0.00 -19.07 12.06
CA SER A 64 1.13 -19.34 11.17
C SER A 64 1.98 -18.09 11.02
N SER A 65 3.30 -18.24 11.08
CA SER A 65 4.28 -17.15 10.96
C SER A 65 4.53 -16.69 9.51
N GLU A 66 3.58 -16.97 8.60
CA GLU A 66 3.83 -17.02 7.16
C GLU A 66 2.59 -16.60 6.36
N TRP A 67 2.79 -15.52 5.60
CA TRP A 67 2.19 -15.00 4.34
C TRP A 67 0.67 -14.80 4.13
N VAL A 68 0.39 -13.93 3.15
CA VAL A 68 -0.94 -13.53 2.64
C VAL A 68 -1.71 -14.76 2.15
N ARG A 69 -2.72 -15.21 2.92
CA ARG A 69 -3.58 -16.29 2.44
C ARG A 69 -4.56 -15.74 1.42
N SER A 70 -4.57 -16.33 0.22
CA SER A 70 -5.53 -15.99 -0.82
C SER A 70 -6.53 -17.12 -1.04
N ASN A 71 -7.80 -16.75 -1.15
CA ASN A 71 -8.87 -17.63 -1.60
C ASN A 71 -9.50 -17.02 -2.86
N TYR A 72 -9.52 -17.82 -3.93
CA TYR A 72 -10.09 -17.42 -5.21
C TYR A 72 -11.25 -18.35 -5.54
N GLN A 73 -12.46 -17.80 -5.53
CA GLN A 73 -13.66 -18.53 -5.91
C GLN A 73 -14.12 -18.06 -7.28
N PHE A 74 -14.33 -19.02 -8.18
CA PHE A 74 -14.87 -18.79 -9.51
C PHE A 74 -16.23 -19.47 -9.62
N GLU A 75 -17.27 -18.69 -9.89
CA GLU A 75 -18.62 -19.18 -10.13
C GLU A 75 -18.99 -18.91 -11.59
N MET A 76 -19.14 -19.98 -12.38
CA MET A 76 -19.58 -19.87 -13.77
C MET A 76 -21.10 -19.85 -13.81
N HIS A 77 -21.68 -18.74 -14.28
CA HIS A 77 -23.14 -18.61 -14.42
C HIS A 77 -23.61 -19.16 -15.76
N ASN A 78 -22.84 -18.94 -16.84
CA ASN A 78 -23.08 -19.48 -18.17
C ASN A 78 -21.82 -19.32 -19.06
N THR A 79 -21.95 -19.57 -20.37
CA THR A 79 -20.85 -19.49 -21.35
C THR A 79 -20.28 -18.09 -21.58
N THR A 80 -20.93 -17.06 -21.03
CA THR A 80 -20.56 -15.64 -21.22
C THR A 80 -20.35 -14.88 -19.90
N SER A 81 -20.64 -15.49 -18.75
CA SER A 81 -20.60 -14.82 -17.45
C SER A 81 -19.98 -15.69 -16.37
N ILE A 82 -19.01 -15.12 -15.66
CA ILE A 82 -18.31 -15.71 -14.51
C ILE A 82 -18.24 -14.64 -13.42
N THR A 83 -18.57 -15.01 -12.19
CA THR A 83 -18.27 -14.21 -10.99
C THR A 83 -16.98 -14.70 -10.37
N MET A 84 -16.07 -13.78 -10.08
CA MET A 84 -14.82 -14.06 -9.39
C MET A 84 -14.82 -13.33 -8.04
N THR A 85 -14.63 -14.08 -6.97
CA THR A 85 -14.45 -13.55 -5.61
C THR A 85 -13.01 -13.78 -5.20
N LEU A 86 -12.33 -12.71 -4.79
CA LEU A 86 -10.96 -12.74 -4.31
C LEU A 86 -10.99 -12.32 -2.84
N GLU A 87 -10.47 -13.17 -1.98
CA GLU A 87 -10.34 -12.89 -0.56
C GLU A 87 -8.87 -13.04 -0.16
N TRP A 88 -8.37 -12.06 0.59
CA TRP A 88 -7.01 -12.03 1.09
C TRP A 88 -7.02 -11.79 2.60
N GLU A 89 -6.41 -12.70 3.34
CA GLU A 89 -6.08 -12.50 4.75
C GLU A 89 -4.59 -12.09 4.79
N MET A 90 -4.32 -10.86 5.22
CA MET A 90 -2.97 -10.30 5.32
C MET A 90 -2.58 -10.19 6.80
N HIS A 91 -1.42 -10.76 7.15
CA HIS A 91 -0.86 -10.69 8.49
C HIS A 91 0.02 -9.44 8.62
N GLU A 92 -0.15 -8.68 9.71
CA GLU A 92 0.67 -7.51 10.02
C GLU A 92 2.02 -7.96 10.59
N PHE A 93 3.12 -7.44 10.02
CA PHE A 93 4.48 -7.87 10.38
C PHE A 93 4.99 -7.16 11.64
N ASN A 94 5.82 -7.87 12.42
CA ASN A 94 6.59 -7.22 13.46
C ASN A 94 7.59 -6.22 12.83
N ARG A 95 7.45 -4.94 13.21
CA ARG A 95 8.26 -3.82 12.70
C ARG A 95 9.49 -3.49 13.57
N SER A 96 9.86 -4.34 14.55
CA SER A 96 10.96 -4.10 15.52
C SER A 96 12.26 -4.83 15.24
#